data_AF-A0A2V8S546-F1
#
_entry.id   AF-A0A2V8S546-F1
#
_cell.length_a   1.000
_cell.length_b   1.000
_cell.length_c   1.000
_cell.angle_alpha   90.00
_cell.angle_beta   90.00
_cell.angle_gamma   90.00
#
_symmetry.space_group_name_H-M   'P 1'
#
loop_
_entity.id
_entity.type
_entity.pdbx_description
1 polymer ?
#
loop_
_entity_poly.entity_id
_entity_poly.type
_entity_poly.pdbx_seq_one_letter_code
_entity_poly.pdbx_strand_id
1 'polypeptide(L)'
;MQELRESGVYTLPGVGDLVVHTIFRGGYFLYTPEAWEFNGLHRYESGADGRMRLNGRPTEWQINQLTDTGRTARSRSRSGAAQQAFIG
;
A
#
# COMPACT_ATOMS: atom_id res chain seq x y z
N MET A 1 -9.77 -15.91 3.91
CA MET A 1 -8.75 -14.89 3.55
C MET A 1 -8.70 -13.89 4.68
N GLN A 2 -7.51 -13.40 5.04
CA GLN A 2 -7.40 -12.31 5.99
C GLN A 2 -7.91 -11.03 5.32
N GLU A 3 -8.89 -10.38 5.94
CA GLU A 3 -9.33 -9.06 5.49
C GLU A 3 -8.38 -8.01 6.07
N LEU A 4 -7.80 -7.21 5.17
CA LEU A 4 -6.90 -6.13 5.56
C LEU A 4 -7.73 -4.87 5.82
N ARG A 5 -7.35 -4.13 6.85
CA ARG A 5 -8.03 -2.88 7.22
C ARG A 5 -7.60 -1.77 6.28
N GLU A 6 -8.59 -0.97 5.87
CA GLU A 6 -8.35 0.26 5.12
C GLU A 6 -7.36 1.16 5.86
N SER A 7 -6.35 1.67 5.14
CA SER A 7 -5.25 2.49 5.68
C SER A 7 -4.44 1.81 6.81
N GLY A 8 -4.56 0.49 6.99
CA GLY A 8 -3.75 -0.27 7.93
C GLY A 8 -2.29 -0.38 7.47
N VAL A 9 -1.35 -0.33 8.41
CA VAL A 9 0.07 -0.55 8.15
C VAL A 9 0.43 -1.99 8.46
N TYR A 10 0.97 -2.68 7.47
CA TYR A 10 1.37 -4.07 7.54
C TYR A 10 2.84 -4.21 7.17
N THR A 11 3.56 -5.09 7.86
CA THR A 11 4.95 -5.39 7.51
C THR A 11 5.00 -6.66 6.68
N LEU A 12 5.70 -6.59 5.55
CA LEU A 12 6.03 -7.75 4.72
C LEU A 12 7.51 -8.11 4.92
N PRO A 13 7.85 -9.35 5.31
CA PRO A 13 9.24 -9.76 5.50
C PRO A 13 10.11 -9.48 4.27
N GLY A 14 11.27 -8.85 4.46
CA GLY A 14 12.20 -8.52 3.38
C GLY A 14 11.82 -7.31 2.50
N VAL A 15 10.58 -6.80 2.61
CA VAL A 15 10.11 -5.62 1.86
C VAL A 15 9.92 -4.41 2.76
N GLY A 16 9.43 -4.62 3.99
CA GLY A 16 9.17 -3.57 4.97
C GLY A 16 7.68 -3.22 5.10
N ASP A 17 7.42 -2.02 5.63
CA ASP A 17 6.06 -1.54 5.89
C ASP A 17 5.31 -1.17 4.60
N LEU A 18 4.04 -1.54 4.56
CA LEU A 18 3.11 -1.28 3.47
C LEU A 18 1.79 -0.77 4.03
N VAL A 19 1.23 0.24 3.38
CA VAL A 19 -0.10 0.78 3.69
C VAL A 19 -1.10 0.16 2.74
N VAL A 20 -2.18 -0.40 3.30
CA VAL A 20 -3.23 -1.04 2.52
C VAL A 20 -4.33 -0.05 2.16
N HIS A 21 -4.77 -0.12 0.91
CA HIS A 21 -5.95 0.53 0.38
C HIS A 21 -6.85 -0.52 -0.25
N THR A 22 -8.08 -0.63 0.23
CA THR A 22 -9.08 -1.55 -0.30
C THR A 22 -9.58 -1.06 -1.66
N ILE A 23 -9.67 -1.97 -2.63
CA ILE A 23 -10.25 -1.68 -3.95
C ILE A 23 -11.51 -2.49 -4.18
N PHE A 24 -12.31 -2.06 -5.16
CA PHE A 24 -13.55 -2.73 -5.51
C PHE A 24 -13.30 -4.20 -5.89
N ARG A 25 -14.18 -5.12 -5.43
CA ARG A 25 -14.11 -6.59 -5.62
C ARG A 25 -13.06 -7.35 -4.79
N GLY A 26 -12.68 -6.83 -3.63
CA GLY A 26 -11.89 -7.59 -2.65
C GLY A 26 -10.40 -7.70 -2.98
N GLY A 27 -9.91 -6.84 -3.87
CA GLY A 27 -8.48 -6.63 -4.06
C GLY A 27 -7.94 -5.55 -3.12
N TYR A 28 -6.62 -5.41 -3.11
CA TYR A 28 -5.94 -4.36 -2.33
C TYR A 28 -4.82 -3.70 -3.15
N PHE A 29 -4.66 -2.40 -2.99
CA PHE A 29 -3.44 -1.70 -3.35
C PHE A 29 -2.57 -1.51 -2.11
N LEU A 30 -1.28 -1.80 -2.26
CA LEU A 30 -0.30 -1.67 -1.20
C LEU A 30 0.72 -0.61 -1.59
N TYR A 31 0.83 0.41 -0.75
CA TYR A 31 1.72 1.55 -0.93
C TYR A 31 2.88 1.44 0.05
N THR A 32 4.04 1.99 -0.29
CA THR A 32 5.00 2.34 0.76
C THR A 32 4.41 3.48 1.61
N PRO A 33 4.78 3.62 2.90
CA PRO A 33 4.30 4.72 3.74
C PRO A 33 4.52 6.11 3.11
N GLU A 34 5.68 6.29 2.48
CA GLU A 34 6.02 7.51 1.75
C GLU A 34 5.11 7.74 0.53
N ALA A 35 4.93 6.72 -0.33
CA ALA A 35 4.02 6.85 -1.48
C ALA A 35 2.58 7.10 -1.04
N TRP A 36 2.14 6.52 0.07
CA TRP A 36 0.84 6.81 0.64
C TRP A 36 0.71 8.27 1.09
N GLU A 37 1.70 8.78 1.84
CA GLU A 37 1.70 10.15 2.38
C GLU A 37 1.69 11.21 1.26
N PHE A 38 2.43 10.98 0.18
CA PHE A 38 2.62 11.93 -0.92
C PHE A 38 1.75 11.65 -2.17
N ASN A 39 0.72 10.81 -2.08
CA ASN A 39 -0.14 10.42 -3.21
C ASN A 39 0.63 9.81 -4.40
N GLY A 40 1.71 9.09 -4.11
CA GLY A 40 2.46 8.29 -5.07
C GLY A 40 1.71 7.04 -5.55
N LEU A 41 2.37 6.28 -6.42
CA LEU A 41 1.83 5.04 -6.98
C LEU A 41 1.87 3.90 -5.96
N HIS A 42 0.93 2.96 -6.10
CA HIS A 42 0.98 1.72 -5.34
C HIS A 42 2.21 0.92 -5.76
N ARG A 43 2.84 0.25 -4.79
CA ARG A 43 3.98 -0.63 -5.06
C ARG A 43 3.50 -2.02 -5.46
N TYR A 44 2.46 -2.53 -4.80
CA TYR A 44 1.86 -3.81 -5.14
C TYR A 44 0.35 -3.67 -5.28
N GLU A 45 -0.23 -4.59 -6.02
CA GLU A 45 -1.67 -4.79 -6.12
C GLU A 45 -1.99 -6.26 -5.87
N SER A 46 -3.17 -6.55 -5.34
CA SER A 46 -3.68 -7.91 -5.20
C SER A 46 -5.12 -7.98 -5.70
N GLY A 47 -5.45 -9.13 -6.28
CA GLY A 47 -6.83 -9.45 -6.64
C GLY A 47 -7.52 -10.25 -5.53
N ALA A 48 -8.72 -10.75 -5.84
CA ALA A 48 -9.46 -11.64 -4.95
C ALA A 48 -8.75 -12.98 -4.70
N ASP A 49 -7.70 -13.30 -5.47
CA ASP A 49 -6.84 -14.46 -5.24
C ASP A 49 -5.84 -14.25 -4.09
N GLY A 50 -5.73 -13.03 -3.57
CA GLY A 50 -4.79 -12.67 -2.51
C GLY A 50 -3.32 -12.69 -2.94
N ARG A 51 -3.03 -12.92 -4.23
CA ARG A 51 -1.67 -12.91 -4.75
C ARG A 51 -1.24 -11.50 -5.09
N MET A 52 -0.11 -11.09 -4.54
CA MET A 52 0.46 -9.78 -4.83
C MET A 52 1.08 -9.76 -6.22
N ARG A 53 0.94 -8.62 -6.89
CA ARG A 53 1.49 -8.32 -8.20
C ARG A 53 2.29 -7.03 -8.10
N LEU A 54 3.43 -6.99 -8.76
CA LEU A 54 4.28 -5.82 -8.91
C LEU A 54 4.22 -5.40 -10.38
N ASN A 55 3.68 -4.23 -10.66
CA ASN A 55 3.48 -3.72 -12.03
C ASN A 55 2.76 -4.76 -12.92
N GLY A 56 1.65 -5.34 -12.43
CA GLY A 56 0.89 -6.37 -13.14
C GLY A 56 1.50 -7.78 -13.16
N ARG A 57 2.75 -7.95 -12.72
CA ARG A 57 3.42 -9.26 -12.71
C ARG A 57 3.24 -9.96 -11.36
N PRO A 58 2.81 -11.24 -11.33
CA PRO A 58 2.66 -11.97 -10.08
C PRO A 58 3.99 -12.10 -9.35
N THR A 59 3.97 -11.88 -8.04
CA THR A 59 5.12 -12.11 -7.16
C THR A 59 4.97 -13.44 -6.42
N GLU A 60 5.95 -13.77 -5.59
CA GLU A 60 5.87 -14.86 -4.61
C GLU A 60 5.03 -14.48 -3.37
N TRP A 61 4.79 -13.20 -3.16
CA TRP A 61 4.13 -12.67 -1.97
C TRP A 61 2.62 -12.84 -2.02
N GLN A 62 2.05 -13.12 -0.85
CA GLN A 62 0.61 -13.20 -0.64
C GLN A 62 0.17 -12.26 0.49
N ILE A 63 -1.08 -11.80 0.43
CA ILE A 63 -1.64 -10.89 1.47
C ILE A 63 -1.66 -11.51 2.87
N ASN A 64 -1.64 -12.83 3.00
CA ASN A 64 -1.60 -13.54 4.29
C ASN A 64 -0.20 -13.55 4.94
N GLN A 65 0.84 -13.15 4.20
CA GLN A 65 2.19 -12.98 4.74
C GLN A 65 2.40 -11.58 5.32
N LEU A 66 1.39 -10.71 5.23
CA LEU A 66 1.39 -9.39 5.82
C LEU A 66 1.09 -9.49 7.31
N THR A 67 2.03 -9.02 8.12
CA THR A 67 1.85 -8.94 9.56
C THR A 67 1.26 -7.59 9.91
N ASP A 68 0.09 -7.60 10.56
CA ASP A 68 -0.53 -6.37 11.07
C ASP A 68 0.34 -5.75 12.16
N THR A 69 0.68 -4.48 12.00
CA THR A 69 1.46 -3.74 13.00
C THR A 69 0.57 -3.07 14.06
N GLY A 70 -0.75 -3.07 13.86
CA GLY A 70 -1.71 -2.31 14.68
C GLY A 70 -1.72 -0.81 14.40
N ARG A 71 -0.81 -0.32 13.54
CA ARG A 71 -0.73 1.10 13.18
C ARG A 71 -1.68 1.41 12.02
N THR A 72 -2.24 2.61 12.06
CA THR A 72 -2.99 3.20 10.93
C THR A 72 -2.11 4.25 10.27
N ALA A 73 -2.05 4.25 8.95
CA ALA A 73 -1.29 5.24 8.20
C ALA A 73 -1.91 6.63 8.38
N ARG A 74 -1.08 7.67 8.34
CA ARG A 74 -1.57 9.06 8.35
C ARG A 74 -2.45 9.29 7.12
N SER A 75 -3.44 10.17 7.23
CA SER A 75 -4.22 10.58 6.05
C SER A 75 -3.27 11.08 4.97
N ARG A 76 -3.54 10.71 3.71
CA ARG A 76 -2.78 11.25 2.56
C ARG A 76 -2.78 12.76 2.66
N SER A 77 -1.60 13.37 2.70
CA SER A 77 -1.51 14.82 2.78
C SER A 77 -2.00 15.39 1.45
N ARG A 78 -3.07 16.20 1.45
CA ARG A 78 -3.40 17.04 0.29
C ARG A 78 -2.34 18.13 0.05
N SER A 79 -1.45 18.35 1.01
CA SER A 79 -0.53 19.49 1.05
C SER A 79 0.90 19.16 0.59
N GLY A 80 1.23 17.88 0.36
CA GLY A 80 2.58 17.47 -0.06
C GLY A 80 2.93 17.84 -1.50
N ALA A 81 1.93 17.98 -2.38
CA ALA A 81 2.14 18.33 -3.79
C ALA A 81 2.35 19.85 -4.04
N ALA A 82 2.27 20.69 -3.00
CA ALA A 82 2.40 22.14 -3.13
C ALA A 82 3.80 22.69 -2.78
N GLN A 83 4.77 21.85 -2.40
CA GLN A 83 6.12 22.30 -2.03
C GLN A 83 7.21 21.74 -2.95
N GLN A 84 6.99 21.84 -4.25
CA GLN A 84 8.12 22.00 -5.16
C GLN A 84 7.71 23.00 -6.23
N ALA A 85 7.43 24.23 -5.80
CA ALA A 85 7.49 25.37 -6.70
C ALA A 85 8.91 25.42 -7.25
N PHE A 86 9.04 25.02 -8.52
CA PHE A 86 10.25 25.17 -9.31
C PHE A 86 10.62 26.66 -9.26
N ILE A 87 11.66 26.99 -8.49
CA ILE A 87 12.24 28.33 -8.50
C ILE A 87 13.11 28.36 -9.75
N GLY A 88 12.66 29.14 -10.74
CA GLY A 88 13.40 29.38 -11.98
C GLY A 88 14.68 30.19 -11.78
#